data_AF-A0A6M4X960-F1
#
_entry.id   AF-A0A6M4X960-F1
#
_cell.length_a   1.000
_cell.length_b   1.000
_cell.length_c   1.000
_cell.angle_alpha   90.00
_cell.angle_beta   90.00
_cell.angle_gamma   90.00
#
_symmetry.space_group_name_H-M   'P 1'
#
loop_
_entity.id
_entity.type
_entity.pdbx_description
1 polymer ?
#
loop_
_entity_poly.entity_id
_entity_poly.type
_entity_poly.pdbx_seq_one_letter_code
_entity_poly.pdbx_strand_id
1 'polypeptide(L)'
;MVAAVAVGTVLIADEDEGDRTTSAPPATATATTAASGLAAVPSGDAGLPSGAPSALPSLLARPIIRPEQAFPSTSVRLKDGSRYARVDLSTTVDCARGVSPELARLVEQGEGCSRSTAALFTDTERRSQVTVTVLSFERVEDASRVFTMTSTDPVAYQVDSLDPPAEAGLPTVPPGSAGVSRRAMTVRSVVFANGRWSDGTKTGEAELTARTEGLLQRVDDTVATYEEGRN
;
A
#
# COMPACT_ATOMS: atom_id res chain seq x y z
N MET A 1 15.13 5.86 -60.01
CA MET A 1 13.75 6.09 -59.51
C MET A 1 13.91 6.72 -58.13
N VAL A 2 13.65 8.01 -57.87
CA VAL A 2 12.65 8.97 -58.43
C VAL A 2 11.23 8.41 -58.21
N ALA A 3 10.29 9.06 -57.52
CA ALA A 3 10.08 10.51 -57.35
C ALA A 3 9.82 10.98 -55.89
N ALA A 4 9.51 12.29 -55.72
CA ALA A 4 9.33 13.02 -54.46
C ALA A 4 8.13 14.02 -54.57
N VAL A 5 7.96 14.89 -53.55
CA VAL A 5 7.06 16.08 -53.47
C VAL A 5 5.57 15.72 -53.18
N ALA A 6 4.82 16.20 -52.15
CA ALA A 6 4.82 17.32 -51.19
C ALA A 6 3.90 18.52 -51.53
N VAL A 7 2.77 18.67 -50.79
CA VAL A 7 1.87 19.85 -50.65
C VAL A 7 1.06 19.67 -49.34
N GLY A 8 0.59 20.65 -48.55
CA GLY A 8 0.95 22.09 -48.46
C GLY A 8 -0.22 23.07 -48.24
N THR A 9 -0.34 23.71 -47.05
CA THR A 9 -1.05 25.00 -46.75
C THR A 9 -2.60 25.08 -47.00
N VAL A 10 -3.41 26.04 -46.48
CA VAL A 10 -3.48 26.83 -45.21
C VAL A 10 -4.87 27.55 -45.11
N LEU A 11 -5.42 27.70 -43.88
CA LEU A 11 -6.39 28.69 -43.30
C LEU A 11 -7.64 29.30 -44.02
N ILE A 12 -8.56 29.76 -43.14
CA ILE A 12 -9.58 30.85 -43.20
C ILE A 12 -11.06 30.45 -43.41
N ALA A 13 -11.93 31.23 -42.73
CA ALA A 13 -13.35 31.03 -42.45
C ALA A 13 -14.28 31.98 -43.23
N ASP A 14 -15.59 31.70 -43.10
CA ASP A 14 -16.76 32.61 -43.05
C ASP A 14 -17.91 31.68 -42.54
N GLU A 15 -18.74 31.92 -41.52
CA GLU A 15 -19.53 33.10 -41.11
C GLU A 15 -20.58 33.54 -42.14
N ASP A 16 -21.87 33.47 -41.74
CA ASP A 16 -23.03 34.34 -42.07
C ASP A 16 -24.30 33.62 -41.56
N GLU A 17 -24.73 33.90 -40.33
CA GLU A 17 -25.82 34.81 -39.94
C GLU A 17 -27.23 34.20 -39.89
N GLY A 18 -27.91 34.45 -38.77
CA GLY A 18 -29.21 33.87 -38.39
C GLY A 18 -29.94 34.68 -37.31
N ASP A 19 -29.64 35.99 -37.27
CA ASP A 19 -30.48 37.10 -36.83
C ASP A 19 -31.06 37.21 -35.39
N ARG A 20 -30.66 38.31 -34.70
CA ARG A 20 -31.46 39.28 -33.89
C ARG A 20 -32.52 38.73 -32.88
N THR A 21 -32.61 39.16 -31.61
CA THR A 21 -32.30 40.48 -31.02
C THR A 21 -32.11 40.43 -29.49
N THR A 22 -31.17 41.23 -28.99
CA THR A 22 -31.02 41.89 -27.67
C THR A 22 -32.19 41.87 -26.67
N SER A 23 -31.93 41.51 -25.40
CA SER A 23 -32.13 42.39 -24.20
C SER A 23 -31.89 41.69 -22.84
N ALA A 24 -31.00 42.27 -22.02
CA ALA A 24 -31.08 42.32 -20.55
C ALA A 24 -31.43 43.78 -20.17
N PRO A 25 -31.89 44.18 -18.95
CA PRO A 25 -31.56 43.64 -17.61
C PRO A 25 -32.81 43.59 -16.64
N PRO A 26 -32.80 44.10 -15.37
CA PRO A 26 -32.34 43.42 -14.14
C PRO A 26 -33.38 43.30 -12.97
N ALA A 27 -32.99 42.50 -11.96
CA ALA A 27 -33.18 42.66 -10.50
C ALA A 27 -34.55 42.96 -9.80
N THR A 28 -34.68 42.32 -8.61
CA THR A 28 -35.49 42.69 -7.41
C THR A 28 -37.02 42.63 -7.46
N ALA A 29 -37.64 41.76 -6.64
CA ALA A 29 -38.24 42.14 -5.33
C ALA A 29 -39.06 41.00 -4.64
N THR A 30 -39.08 41.03 -3.30
CA THR A 30 -40.05 40.53 -2.28
C THR A 30 -41.44 39.96 -2.72
N ALA A 31 -42.14 39.10 -1.96
CA ALA A 31 -41.89 38.34 -0.71
C ALA A 31 -43.12 37.43 -0.35
N THR A 32 -43.08 36.78 0.83
CA THR A 32 -44.22 36.50 1.73
C THR A 32 -44.91 35.11 1.69
N THR A 33 -44.55 34.30 2.69
CA THR A 33 -45.29 33.23 3.41
C THR A 33 -46.33 32.33 2.73
N ALA A 34 -46.14 31.03 2.91
CA ALA A 34 -47.21 30.14 3.39
C ALA A 34 -46.67 29.25 4.53
N ALA A 35 -47.30 29.31 5.71
CA ALA A 35 -47.02 28.41 6.82
C ALA A 35 -48.12 27.34 6.90
N SER A 36 -47.74 26.06 7.03
CA SER A 36 -48.66 24.97 7.39
C SER A 36 -47.90 23.69 7.74
N GLY A 37 -48.41 22.95 8.73
CA GLY A 37 -48.11 21.52 8.92
C GLY A 37 -47.04 21.20 9.95
N LEU A 38 -47.47 21.00 11.20
CA LEU A 38 -46.69 20.27 12.21
C LEU A 38 -46.51 18.81 11.78
N ALA A 39 -45.26 18.36 11.65
CA ALA A 39 -44.90 16.95 11.70
C ALA A 39 -43.86 16.78 12.80
N ALA A 40 -44.29 16.28 13.96
CA ALA A 40 -43.41 16.04 15.09
C ALA A 40 -42.44 14.89 14.74
N VAL A 41 -41.15 15.20 14.64
CA VAL A 41 -40.10 14.19 14.51
C VAL A 41 -40.04 13.44 15.84
N PRO A 42 -40.11 12.09 15.87
CA PRO A 42 -39.93 11.37 17.12
C PRO A 42 -38.50 11.55 17.59
N SER A 43 -38.32 12.23 18.74
CA SER A 43 -37.06 12.26 19.48
C SER A 43 -36.77 10.86 20.02
N GLY A 44 -36.22 10.00 19.15
CA GLY A 44 -35.62 8.74 19.56
C GLY A 44 -34.41 9.04 20.41
N ASP A 45 -34.57 8.92 21.73
CA ASP A 45 -33.47 8.93 22.68
C ASP A 45 -32.62 7.66 22.44
N ALA A 46 -31.74 7.75 21.45
CA ALA A 46 -30.81 6.71 21.06
C ALA A 46 -29.68 6.66 22.09
N GLY A 47 -30.03 6.24 23.31
CA GLY A 47 -29.09 5.94 24.37
C GLY A 47 -28.00 5.03 23.82
N LEU A 48 -26.78 5.56 23.75
CA LEU A 48 -25.60 4.86 23.26
C LEU A 48 -25.51 3.51 23.98
N PRO A 49 -25.40 2.37 23.27
CA PRO A 49 -25.22 1.09 23.93
C PRO A 49 -23.93 1.13 24.73
N SER A 50 -24.07 1.18 26.07
CA SER A 50 -22.98 1.23 27.03
C SER A 50 -22.26 -0.13 27.07
N GLY A 51 -21.47 -0.37 26.04
CA GLY A 51 -20.82 -1.65 25.74
C GLY A 51 -19.71 -1.53 24.70
N ALA A 52 -19.28 -0.31 24.33
CA ALA A 52 -18.06 -0.12 23.56
C ALA A 52 -16.85 -0.54 24.43
N PRO A 53 -16.01 -1.50 23.99
CA PRO A 53 -14.93 -2.00 24.81
C PRO A 53 -13.88 -0.91 25.03
N SER A 54 -13.62 -0.55 26.29
CA SER A 54 -12.66 0.48 26.70
C SER A 54 -11.19 0.16 26.40
N ALA A 55 -10.92 -0.92 25.67
CA ALA A 55 -9.59 -1.38 25.29
C ALA A 55 -9.00 -0.64 24.07
N LEU A 56 -9.84 -0.04 23.21
CA LEU A 56 -9.40 0.60 21.96
C LEU A 56 -8.29 1.67 22.13
N PRO A 57 -8.34 2.58 23.15
CA PRO A 57 -7.27 3.56 23.34
C PRO A 57 -5.91 2.92 23.65
N SER A 58 -5.90 1.80 24.38
CA SER A 58 -4.68 1.10 24.78
C SER A 58 -3.99 0.36 23.64
N LEU A 59 -4.71 0.01 22.57
CA LEU A 59 -4.13 -0.60 21.37
C LEU A 59 -3.43 0.46 20.51
N LEU A 60 -4.08 1.62 20.31
CA LEU A 60 -3.50 2.74 19.57
C LEU A 60 -2.31 3.39 20.31
N ALA A 61 -2.32 3.38 21.64
CA ALA A 61 -1.22 3.90 22.47
C ALA A 61 0.03 3.00 22.53
N ARG A 62 0.05 1.82 21.88
CA ARG A 62 1.25 0.96 21.86
C ARG A 62 2.40 1.63 21.08
N PRO A 63 3.67 1.44 21.48
CA PRO A 63 4.81 1.90 20.66
C PRO A 63 4.84 1.23 19.28
N ILE A 64 5.53 1.83 18.31
CA ILE A 64 5.80 1.21 17.01
C ILE A 64 6.66 -0.04 17.17
N ILE A 65 6.27 -1.13 16.52
CA ILE A 65 6.92 -2.45 16.61
C ILE A 65 8.42 -2.36 16.27
N ARG A 66 9.26 -2.98 17.10
CA ARG A 66 10.71 -3.00 16.89
C ARG A 66 11.11 -4.06 15.84
N PRO A 67 12.25 -3.90 15.15
CA PRO A 67 12.74 -4.88 14.17
C PRO A 67 12.85 -6.31 14.73
N GLU A 68 13.28 -6.44 15.99
CA GLU A 68 13.43 -7.72 16.69
C GLU A 68 12.08 -8.32 17.12
N GLN A 69 11.00 -7.54 17.07
CA GLN A 69 9.64 -7.97 17.38
C GLN A 69 8.88 -8.34 16.11
N ALA A 70 9.06 -7.58 15.01
CA ALA A 70 8.53 -7.92 13.70
C ALA A 70 9.20 -9.17 13.11
N PHE A 71 10.51 -9.33 13.33
CA PHE A 71 11.31 -10.45 12.85
C PHE A 71 12.12 -11.09 14.00
N PRO A 72 11.48 -11.86 14.90
CA PRO A 72 12.11 -12.36 16.12
C PRO A 72 13.06 -13.56 15.92
N SER A 73 12.98 -14.25 14.78
CA SER A 73 13.73 -15.49 14.55
C SER A 73 14.58 -15.41 13.28
N THR A 74 15.83 -15.87 13.36
CA THR A 74 16.72 -16.07 12.21
C THR A 74 16.36 -17.32 11.40
N SER A 75 15.62 -18.25 11.98
CA SER A 75 15.07 -19.43 11.31
C SER A 75 13.56 -19.46 11.47
N VAL A 76 12.83 -19.55 10.36
CA VAL A 76 11.36 -19.60 10.31
C VAL A 76 10.93 -20.95 9.76
N ARG A 77 9.92 -21.56 10.39
CA ARG A 77 9.21 -22.73 9.88
C ARG A 77 7.74 -22.35 9.68
N LEU A 78 7.22 -22.60 8.49
CA LEU A 78 5.83 -22.29 8.14
C LEU A 78 4.89 -23.47 8.44
N LYS A 79 3.58 -23.21 8.35
CA LYS A 79 2.49 -24.16 8.66
C LYS A 79 2.51 -25.39 7.74
N ASP A 80 2.98 -25.24 6.51
CA ASP A 80 3.21 -26.32 5.52
C ASP A 80 4.47 -27.17 5.79
N GLY A 81 5.27 -26.80 6.79
CA GLY A 81 6.52 -27.47 7.15
C GLY A 81 7.77 -26.95 6.45
N SER A 82 7.64 -26.04 5.46
CA SER A 82 8.76 -25.37 4.79
C SER A 82 9.60 -24.54 5.76
N ARG A 83 10.87 -24.31 5.41
CA ARG A 83 11.87 -23.71 6.29
C ARG A 83 12.65 -22.62 5.56
N TYR A 84 12.84 -21.50 6.25
CA TYR A 84 13.58 -20.34 5.77
C TYR A 84 14.60 -19.86 6.79
N ALA A 85 15.72 -19.35 6.29
CA ALA A 85 16.68 -18.59 7.06
C ALA A 85 16.56 -17.11 6.71
N ARG A 86 16.50 -16.22 7.72
CA ARG A 86 16.69 -14.79 7.53
C ARG A 86 18.18 -14.54 7.33
N VAL A 87 18.55 -14.02 6.16
CA VAL A 87 19.93 -13.72 5.77
C VAL A 87 20.26 -12.24 5.85
N ASP A 88 19.27 -11.35 5.88
CA ASP A 88 19.45 -9.91 6.13
C ASP A 88 18.29 -9.31 6.94
N LEU A 89 18.56 -8.19 7.62
CA LEU A 89 17.60 -7.35 8.32
C LEU A 89 18.02 -5.88 8.22
N SER A 90 17.24 -5.09 7.48
CA SER A 90 17.41 -3.64 7.34
C SER A 90 16.28 -2.90 8.05
N THR A 91 16.60 -1.75 8.66
CA THR A 91 15.59 -0.88 9.30
C THR A 91 15.95 0.58 9.11
N THR A 92 14.94 1.43 8.91
CA THR A 92 15.09 2.86 8.67
C THR A 92 13.87 3.61 9.21
N VAL A 93 14.07 4.85 9.65
CA VAL A 93 12.98 5.80 9.96
C VAL A 93 12.56 6.62 8.74
N ASP A 94 13.43 6.68 7.73
CA ASP A 94 13.13 7.21 6.40
C ASP A 94 12.38 6.13 5.60
N CYS A 95 11.05 6.15 5.68
CA CYS A 95 10.17 5.19 5.00
C CYS A 95 10.05 5.40 3.49
N ALA A 96 10.54 6.53 2.94
CA ALA A 96 10.59 6.79 1.51
C ALA A 96 11.75 6.05 0.82
N ARG A 97 12.63 5.43 1.60
CA ARG A 97 13.76 4.62 1.13
C ARG A 97 13.35 3.17 0.87
N GLY A 98 13.73 2.64 -0.29
CA GLY A 98 13.44 1.26 -0.67
C GLY A 98 11.99 1.03 -1.13
N VAL A 99 11.37 2.05 -1.70
CA VAL A 99 10.01 2.01 -2.26
C VAL A 99 9.95 2.81 -3.56
N SER A 100 8.93 2.56 -4.38
CA SER A 100 8.75 3.28 -5.65
C SER A 100 8.52 4.79 -5.44
N PRO A 101 8.83 5.65 -6.43
CA PRO A 101 8.62 7.10 -6.31
C PRO A 101 7.18 7.51 -6.01
N GLU A 102 6.20 6.70 -6.44
CA GLU A 102 4.78 6.89 -6.17
C GLU A 102 4.44 6.54 -4.72
N LEU A 103 5.02 5.45 -4.18
CA LEU A 103 4.84 5.05 -2.78
C LEU A 103 5.60 5.97 -1.81
N ALA A 104 6.81 6.41 -2.16
CA ALA A 104 7.57 7.40 -1.42
C ALA A 104 6.73 8.67 -1.20
N ARG A 105 6.22 9.26 -2.30
CA ARG A 105 5.34 10.44 -2.26
C ARG A 105 4.06 10.21 -1.46
N LEU A 106 3.49 9.01 -1.51
CA LEU A 106 2.28 8.66 -0.74
C LEU A 106 2.56 8.61 0.77
N VAL A 107 3.70 8.03 1.15
CA VAL A 107 4.15 7.89 2.54
C VAL A 107 4.56 9.25 3.12
N GLU A 108 5.30 10.06 2.37
CA GLU A 108 5.68 11.43 2.73
C GLU A 108 4.44 12.31 2.99
N GLN A 109 3.43 12.26 2.10
CA GLN A 109 2.18 13.01 2.26
C GLN A 109 1.34 12.62 3.48
N GLY A 110 1.57 11.45 4.07
CA GLY A 110 0.87 11.03 5.29
C GLY A 110 1.53 11.55 6.57
N GLU A 111 2.82 11.88 6.51
CA GLU A 111 3.72 12.20 7.64
C GLU A 111 3.78 11.16 8.79
N GLY A 112 2.95 10.11 8.75
CA GLY A 112 2.76 9.18 9.86
C GLY A 112 3.54 7.87 9.79
N CYS A 113 4.40 7.63 8.80
CA CYS A 113 5.26 6.43 8.79
C CYS A 113 6.49 6.64 9.67
N SER A 114 6.61 5.83 10.72
CA SER A 114 7.67 5.97 11.73
C SER A 114 8.82 5.00 11.54
N ARG A 115 8.59 3.89 10.82
CA ARG A 115 9.60 2.85 10.58
C ARG A 115 9.26 2.02 9.35
N SER A 116 10.28 1.78 8.51
CA SER A 116 10.35 0.65 7.60
C SER A 116 11.32 -0.39 8.17
N THR A 117 10.93 -1.66 8.16
CA THR A 117 11.82 -2.79 8.50
C THR A 117 11.67 -3.88 7.46
N ALA A 118 12.75 -4.21 6.77
CA ALA A 118 12.79 -5.24 5.74
C ALA A 118 13.69 -6.41 6.16
N ALA A 119 13.27 -7.64 5.90
CA ALA A 119 14.05 -8.84 6.16
C ALA A 119 14.11 -9.72 4.92
N LEU A 120 15.31 -10.14 4.53
CA LEU A 120 15.50 -11.08 3.43
C LEU A 120 15.53 -12.51 3.96
N PHE A 121 14.68 -13.36 3.40
CA PHE A 121 14.62 -14.78 3.68
C PHE A 121 15.06 -15.59 2.45
N THR A 122 15.75 -16.71 2.69
CA THR A 122 15.94 -17.76 1.69
C THR A 122 15.49 -19.11 2.23
N ASP A 123 15.00 -19.99 1.39
CA ASP A 123 14.63 -21.35 1.80
C ASP A 123 15.87 -22.25 1.98
N THR A 124 15.69 -23.43 2.57
CA THR A 124 16.80 -24.35 2.83
C THR A 124 17.53 -24.85 1.58
N GLU A 125 16.87 -24.84 0.40
CA GLU A 125 17.51 -25.18 -0.88
C GLU A 125 18.22 -23.97 -1.52
N ARG A 126 18.09 -22.76 -0.95
CA ARG A 126 18.60 -21.47 -1.46
C ARG A 126 18.05 -21.05 -2.82
N ARG A 127 16.89 -21.60 -3.20
CA ARG A 127 16.29 -21.43 -4.54
C ARG A 127 15.40 -20.21 -4.62
N SER A 128 14.76 -19.84 -3.53
CA SER A 128 13.89 -18.67 -3.40
C SER A 128 14.54 -17.60 -2.50
N GLN A 129 14.28 -16.35 -2.84
CA GLN A 129 14.62 -15.16 -2.05
C GLN A 129 13.34 -14.35 -1.85
N VAL A 130 12.95 -14.12 -0.61
CA VAL A 130 11.72 -13.39 -0.26
C VAL A 130 12.08 -12.25 0.67
N THR A 131 11.93 -11.01 0.20
CA THR A 131 12.00 -9.83 1.07
C THR A 131 10.62 -9.60 1.67
N VAL A 132 10.52 -9.54 3.01
CA VAL A 132 9.31 -9.10 3.70
C VAL A 132 9.58 -7.77 4.37
N THR A 133 8.76 -6.76 4.07
CA THR A 133 8.91 -5.39 4.58
C THR A 133 7.68 -4.99 5.37
N VAL A 134 7.86 -4.52 6.60
CA VAL A 134 6.82 -3.93 7.45
C VAL A 134 7.00 -2.42 7.43
N LEU A 135 6.01 -1.69 6.88
CA LEU A 135 5.86 -0.25 7.06
C LEU A 135 4.92 -0.02 8.24
N SER A 136 5.39 0.62 9.30
CA SER A 136 4.58 0.89 10.51
C SER A 136 4.29 2.38 10.66
N PHE A 137 3.02 2.68 10.91
CA PHE A 137 2.48 4.03 10.97
C PHE A 137 1.97 4.35 12.38
N GLU A 138 2.01 5.63 12.79
CA GLU A 138 1.36 6.09 14.03
C GLU A 138 -0.17 6.03 13.90
N ARG A 139 -0.70 6.30 12.70
CA ARG A 139 -2.14 6.46 12.41
C ARG A 139 -2.66 5.33 11.53
N VAL A 140 -3.82 4.78 11.90
CA VAL A 140 -4.51 3.71 11.15
C VAL A 140 -4.91 4.18 9.75
N GLU A 141 -5.25 5.47 9.62
CA GLU A 141 -5.68 6.08 8.36
C GLU A 141 -4.55 6.12 7.32
N ASP A 142 -3.29 6.29 7.74
CA ASP A 142 -2.14 6.32 6.82
C ASP A 142 -1.82 4.90 6.32
N ALA A 143 -1.82 3.92 7.23
CA ALA A 143 -1.69 2.52 6.86
C ALA A 143 -2.82 2.08 5.92
N SER A 144 -4.06 2.48 6.22
CA SER A 144 -5.24 2.24 5.36
C SER A 144 -5.08 2.86 3.97
N ARG A 145 -4.60 4.11 3.88
CA ARG A 145 -4.35 4.81 2.62
C ARG A 145 -3.27 4.11 1.80
N VAL A 146 -2.15 3.73 2.41
CA VAL A 146 -1.06 3.01 1.75
C VAL A 146 -1.51 1.62 1.29
N PHE A 147 -2.20 0.85 2.14
CA PHE A 147 -2.74 -0.45 1.76
C PHE A 147 -3.78 -0.35 0.63
N THR A 148 -4.64 0.67 0.65
CA THR A 148 -5.64 0.88 -0.41
C THR A 148 -4.99 1.23 -1.74
N MET A 149 -4.11 2.24 -1.78
CA MET A 149 -3.47 2.68 -3.03
C MET A 149 -2.59 1.59 -3.63
N THR A 150 -1.80 0.88 -2.80
CA THR A 150 -1.04 -0.29 -3.26
C THR A 150 -1.97 -1.38 -3.77
N SER A 151 -3.08 -1.65 -3.07
CA SER A 151 -4.10 -2.62 -3.50
C SER A 151 -4.69 -2.31 -4.88
N THR A 152 -4.94 -1.04 -5.18
CA THR A 152 -5.43 -0.58 -6.49
C THR A 152 -4.37 -0.68 -7.59
N ASP A 153 -3.12 -0.27 -7.34
CA ASP A 153 -2.03 -0.36 -8.31
C ASP A 153 -0.76 -1.00 -7.69
N PRO A 154 -0.64 -2.35 -7.73
CA PRO A 154 0.55 -3.06 -7.26
C PRO A 154 1.83 -2.72 -8.02
N VAL A 155 1.74 -2.15 -9.23
CA VAL A 155 2.91 -1.91 -10.09
C VAL A 155 3.45 -0.50 -9.89
N ALA A 156 2.57 0.50 -9.70
CA ALA A 156 2.98 1.85 -9.33
C ALA A 156 3.51 1.91 -7.89
N TYR A 157 2.87 1.23 -6.93
CA TYR A 157 3.22 1.32 -5.52
C TYR A 157 3.94 0.06 -5.02
N GLN A 158 5.22 -0.07 -5.40
CA GLN A 158 6.08 -1.20 -5.04
C GLN A 158 7.01 -0.86 -3.87
N VAL A 159 7.41 -1.91 -3.15
CA VAL A 159 8.53 -1.90 -2.20
C VAL A 159 9.69 -2.64 -2.85
N ASP A 160 10.92 -2.15 -2.69
CA ASP A 160 12.09 -2.82 -3.23
C ASP A 160 12.36 -4.16 -2.52
N SER A 161 13.01 -5.07 -3.23
CA SER A 161 13.55 -6.29 -2.63
C SER A 161 14.99 -6.05 -2.20
N LEU A 162 15.37 -6.54 -1.03
CA LEU A 162 16.76 -6.49 -0.58
C LEU A 162 17.62 -7.40 -1.47
N ASP A 163 18.86 -6.94 -1.72
CA ASP A 163 19.90 -7.79 -2.29
C ASP A 163 20.57 -8.59 -1.16
N PRO A 164 20.95 -9.86 -1.40
CA PRO A 164 21.61 -10.65 -0.39
C PRO A 164 23.00 -10.09 -0.05
N PRO A 165 23.39 -10.02 1.24
CA PRO A 165 24.73 -9.61 1.63
C PRO A 165 25.76 -10.65 1.15
N ALA A 166 26.99 -10.22 0.88
CA ALA A 166 28.00 -11.04 0.21
C ALA A 166 28.33 -12.33 0.99
N GLU A 167 28.37 -12.25 2.32
CA GLU A 167 28.56 -13.37 3.24
C GLU A 167 27.43 -14.41 3.22
N ALA A 168 26.23 -14.05 2.72
CA ALA A 168 25.16 -15.02 2.51
C ALA A 168 25.50 -15.98 1.35
N GLY A 169 26.41 -15.62 0.43
CA GLY A 169 26.77 -16.45 -0.72
C GLY A 169 25.55 -16.84 -1.59
N LEU A 170 24.57 -15.94 -1.68
CA LEU A 170 23.42 -16.05 -2.56
C LEU A 170 23.63 -15.14 -3.78
N PRO A 171 23.15 -15.51 -4.97
CA PRO A 171 23.21 -14.63 -6.13
C PRO A 171 22.26 -13.44 -5.96
N THR A 172 22.73 -12.24 -6.30
CA THR A 172 21.86 -11.09 -6.57
C THR A 172 20.93 -11.42 -7.73
N VAL A 173 19.62 -11.24 -7.56
CA VAL A 173 18.64 -11.54 -8.60
C VAL A 173 18.66 -10.41 -9.66
N PRO A 174 18.77 -10.72 -10.96
CA PRO A 174 18.80 -9.71 -12.00
C PRO A 174 17.56 -8.78 -12.02
N PRO A 175 17.72 -7.47 -12.30
CA PRO A 175 16.59 -6.58 -12.57
C PRO A 175 15.71 -7.13 -13.72
N GLY A 176 14.39 -7.11 -13.54
CA GLY A 176 13.43 -7.63 -14.53
C GLY A 176 13.26 -9.16 -14.57
N SER A 177 13.86 -9.90 -13.63
CA SER A 177 13.41 -11.26 -13.29
C SER A 177 11.95 -11.26 -12.85
N ALA A 178 11.24 -12.36 -13.09
CA ALA A 178 9.88 -12.49 -12.58
C ALA A 178 9.90 -12.55 -11.05
N GLY A 179 8.90 -11.94 -10.44
CA GLY A 179 8.71 -11.94 -8.99
C GLY A 179 7.23 -11.91 -8.66
N VAL A 180 6.93 -12.28 -7.41
CA VAL A 180 5.59 -12.24 -6.86
C VAL A 180 5.57 -11.23 -5.72
N SER A 181 4.73 -10.20 -5.85
CA SER A 181 4.44 -9.26 -4.76
C SER A 181 3.10 -9.61 -4.11
N ARG A 182 3.10 -9.67 -2.78
CA ARG A 182 1.92 -9.85 -1.92
C ARG A 182 1.94 -8.81 -0.81
N ARG A 183 0.79 -8.58 -0.18
CA ARG A 183 0.62 -7.58 0.87
C ARG A 183 -0.53 -7.93 1.81
N ALA A 184 -0.38 -7.53 3.06
CA ALA A 184 -1.39 -7.60 4.10
C ALA A 184 -1.37 -6.29 4.91
N MET A 185 -2.41 -6.06 5.71
CA MET A 185 -2.51 -4.92 6.60
C MET A 185 -3.00 -5.38 7.96
N THR A 186 -2.33 -4.89 9.00
CA THR A 186 -2.69 -5.10 10.41
C THR A 186 -3.53 -3.92 10.92
N VAL A 187 -3.41 -3.51 12.18
CA VAL A 187 -4.13 -2.32 12.67
C VAL A 187 -3.52 -1.04 12.09
N ARG A 188 -2.19 -0.92 12.10
CA ARG A 188 -1.47 0.30 11.66
C ARG A 188 -0.14 0.02 10.96
N SER A 189 0.10 -1.22 10.55
CA SER A 189 1.24 -1.58 9.71
C SER A 189 0.76 -2.22 8.41
N VAL A 190 1.51 -1.98 7.33
CA VAL A 190 1.33 -2.65 6.04
C VAL A 190 2.53 -3.57 5.82
N VAL A 191 2.26 -4.84 5.61
CA VAL A 191 3.30 -5.85 5.37
C VAL A 191 3.31 -6.16 3.88
N PHE A 192 4.48 -6.05 3.25
CA PHE A 192 4.73 -6.40 1.85
C PHE A 192 5.64 -7.62 1.80
N ALA A 193 5.43 -8.51 0.85
CA ALA A 193 6.31 -9.63 0.59
C ALA A 193 6.62 -9.74 -0.91
N ASN A 194 7.90 -9.66 -1.26
CA ASN A 194 8.40 -9.76 -2.63
C ASN A 194 9.25 -11.02 -2.76
N GLY A 195 8.70 -12.05 -3.41
CA GLY A 195 9.41 -13.29 -3.72
C GLY A 195 10.00 -13.28 -5.12
N ARG A 196 11.23 -13.79 -5.24
CA ARG A 196 11.95 -14.03 -6.50
C ARG A 196 12.66 -15.39 -6.43
N TRP A 197 12.93 -16.00 -7.58
CA TRP A 197 13.84 -17.14 -7.65
C TRP A 197 15.30 -16.66 -7.73
N SER A 198 16.20 -17.34 -7.02
CA SER A 198 17.64 -17.05 -6.97
C SER A 198 18.34 -17.17 -8.33
N ASP A 199 17.83 -18.06 -9.20
CA ASP A 199 18.33 -18.22 -10.57
C ASP A 199 17.69 -17.23 -11.57
N GLY A 200 16.77 -16.37 -11.09
CA GLY A 200 16.03 -15.41 -11.91
C GLY A 200 15.01 -16.03 -12.87
N THR A 201 14.67 -17.32 -12.74
CA THR A 201 13.72 -17.99 -13.64
C THR A 201 12.33 -17.35 -13.62
N LYS A 202 11.61 -17.48 -14.74
CA LYS A 202 10.24 -16.97 -14.92
C LYS A 202 9.16 -18.05 -14.79
N THR A 203 9.55 -19.28 -14.45
CA THR A 203 8.63 -20.41 -14.23
C THR A 203 8.34 -20.61 -12.74
N GLY A 204 7.37 -21.47 -12.41
CA GLY A 204 7.06 -21.81 -11.01
C GLY A 204 6.34 -20.72 -10.20
N GLU A 205 5.71 -19.73 -10.85
CA GLU A 205 5.03 -18.60 -10.19
C GLU A 205 4.03 -19.01 -9.10
N ALA A 206 3.29 -20.11 -9.29
CA ALA A 206 2.35 -20.63 -8.30
C ALA A 206 3.05 -21.13 -7.02
N GLU A 207 4.22 -21.78 -7.15
CA GLU A 207 5.03 -22.22 -6.02
C GLU A 207 5.66 -21.01 -5.31
N LEU A 208 6.22 -20.08 -6.09
CA LEU A 208 6.78 -18.83 -5.56
C LEU A 208 5.71 -18.01 -4.82
N THR A 209 4.48 -17.98 -5.34
CA THR A 209 3.32 -17.37 -4.70
C THR A 209 3.04 -18.00 -3.34
N ALA A 210 2.91 -19.33 -3.26
CA ALA A 210 2.61 -20.01 -2.01
C ALA A 210 3.72 -19.77 -0.95
N ARG A 211 4.99 -19.82 -1.37
CA ARG A 211 6.16 -19.52 -0.53
C ARG A 211 6.15 -18.08 0.00
N THR A 212 5.88 -17.11 -0.87
CA THR A 212 5.84 -15.67 -0.53
C THR A 212 4.67 -15.35 0.40
N GLU A 213 3.49 -15.87 0.09
CA GLU A 213 2.26 -15.71 0.87
C GLU A 213 2.40 -16.31 2.28
N GLY A 214 3.02 -17.49 2.40
CA GLY A 214 3.26 -18.12 3.70
C GLY A 214 4.20 -17.31 4.61
N LEU A 215 5.22 -16.64 4.04
CA LEU A 215 6.08 -15.72 4.79
C LEU A 215 5.38 -14.42 5.14
N LEU A 216 4.59 -13.85 4.21
CA LEU A 216 3.74 -12.69 4.48
C LEU A 216 2.83 -12.93 5.69
N GLN A 217 2.02 -13.99 5.63
CA GLN A 217 1.08 -14.34 6.71
C GLN A 217 1.78 -14.59 8.03
N ARG A 218 2.98 -15.20 8.03
CA ARG A 218 3.73 -15.44 9.26
C ARG A 218 4.20 -14.15 9.95
N VAL A 219 4.57 -13.14 9.17
CA VAL A 219 5.00 -11.83 9.67
C VAL A 219 3.79 -10.98 10.04
N ASP A 220 2.75 -10.97 9.22
CA ASP A 220 1.45 -10.33 9.51
C ASP A 220 0.84 -10.85 10.83
N ASP A 221 0.73 -12.18 11.01
CA ASP A 221 0.34 -12.84 12.28
C ASP A 221 1.17 -12.29 13.47
N THR A 222 2.47 -12.03 13.28
CA THR A 222 3.39 -11.56 14.33
C THR A 222 3.19 -10.08 14.65
N VAL A 223 3.03 -9.24 13.63
CA VAL A 223 2.80 -7.79 13.78
C VAL A 223 1.41 -7.53 14.38
N ALA A 224 0.37 -8.22 13.90
CA ALA A 224 -0.98 -8.13 14.45
C ALA A 224 -1.02 -8.54 15.94
N THR A 225 -0.40 -9.65 16.31
CA THR A 225 -0.29 -10.09 17.72
C THR A 225 0.36 -9.02 18.60
N TYR A 226 1.38 -8.31 18.10
CA TYR A 226 2.01 -7.20 18.82
C TYR A 226 1.11 -5.98 18.98
N GLU A 227 0.43 -5.56 17.90
CA GLU A 227 -0.46 -4.38 17.87
C GLU A 227 -1.71 -4.59 18.71
N GLU A 228 -2.29 -5.80 18.71
CA GLU A 228 -3.39 -6.20 19.58
C GLU A 228 -2.96 -6.49 21.02
N GLY A 229 -1.65 -6.70 21.24
CA GLY A 229 -1.07 -6.86 22.56
C GLY A 229 -1.16 -8.24 23.18
N ARG A 230 -1.18 -9.29 22.35
CA ARG A 230 -1.28 -10.71 22.74
C ARG A 230 0.09 -11.40 22.90
N ASN A 231 1.12 -10.63 23.29
CA ASN A 231 2.51 -11.07 23.46
C ASN A 231 2.85 -11.51 24.89
#